data_AF-W4S046-F1
#
_entry.id   AF-W4S046-F1
#
_cell.length_a   1.000
_cell.length_b   1.000
_cell.length_c   1.000
_cell.angle_alpha   90.00
_cell.angle_beta   90.00
_cell.angle_gamma   90.00
#
_symmetry.space_group_name_H-M   'P 1'
#
loop_
_entity.id
_entity.type
_entity.pdbx_description
1 polymer ?
#
loop_
_entity_poly.entity_id
_entity_poly.type
_entity_poly.pdbx_seq_one_letter_code
_entity_poly.pdbx_strand_id
1 'polypeptide(L)'
;MAEAGRWRGAGLISAQLEIVATTVRPGDVLGRLRYGAPRDCQVELRYAGRAAGALNAWVGANDRGYCRQLSDGQASLRIRDDGSAELALVVKGQRDTTLFERMP
;
A
#
# COMPACT_ATOMS: atom_id res chain seq x y z
N MET A 1 17.30 -2.99 -1.62
CA MET A 1 16.71 -2.22 -0.51
C MET A 1 15.45 -1.58 -1.04
N ALA A 2 14.35 -1.52 -0.29
CA ALA A 2 13.18 -0.78 -0.78
C ALA A 2 13.51 0.71 -0.74
N GLU A 3 13.18 1.44 -1.80
CA GLU A 3 13.38 2.89 -1.87
C GLU A 3 12.09 3.61 -1.52
N ALA A 4 12.20 4.82 -0.97
CA ALA A 4 11.08 5.74 -0.94
C ALA A 4 10.68 6.08 -2.38
N GLY A 5 9.39 6.29 -2.61
CA GLY A 5 8.90 6.51 -3.97
C GLY A 5 7.40 6.67 -4.06
N ARG A 6 6.94 7.00 -5.26
CA ARG A 6 5.54 7.12 -5.60
C ARG A 6 5.27 6.22 -6.79
N TRP A 7 4.17 5.48 -6.73
CA TRP A 7 3.71 4.62 -7.80
C TRP A 7 2.25 4.88 -8.08
N ARG A 8 1.83 4.63 -9.31
CA ARG A 8 0.44 4.77 -9.75
C ARG A 8 -0.08 3.44 -10.26
N GLY A 9 -1.22 3.01 -9.72
CA GLY A 9 -1.97 1.88 -10.24
C GLY A 9 -2.86 2.36 -11.38
N ALA A 10 -2.74 1.71 -12.52
CA ALA A 10 -3.68 1.87 -13.63
C ALA A 10 -4.71 0.75 -13.56
N GLY A 11 -5.98 1.13 -13.39
CA GLY A 11 -7.12 0.22 -13.30
C GLY A 11 -8.42 1.03 -13.36
N LEU A 12 -9.56 0.37 -13.18
CA LEU A 12 -10.88 1.05 -13.16
C LEU A 12 -10.96 2.19 -12.14
N ILE A 13 -10.06 2.19 -11.15
CA ILE A 13 -9.97 3.20 -10.10
C ILE A 13 -8.52 3.63 -9.97
N SER A 14 -8.28 4.93 -10.14
CA SER A 14 -6.95 5.51 -9.96
C SER A 14 -6.48 5.27 -8.53
N ALA A 15 -5.30 4.66 -8.36
CA ALA A 15 -4.68 4.47 -7.05
C ALA A 15 -3.25 5.00 -7.08
N GLN A 16 -2.81 5.58 -5.97
CA GLN A 16 -1.45 6.06 -5.79
C GLN A 16 -0.88 5.48 -4.50
N LEU A 17 0.27 4.82 -4.63
CA LEU A 17 1.04 4.30 -3.53
C LEU A 17 2.23 5.22 -3.28
N GLU A 18 2.44 5.63 -2.04
CA GLU A 18 3.58 6.41 -1.61
C GLU A 18 4.30 5.67 -0.49
N ILE A 19 5.60 5.46 -0.63
CA ILE A 19 6.47 4.90 0.42
C ILE A 19 7.39 6.01 0.89
N VAL A 20 7.27 6.36 2.17
CA VAL A 20 7.93 7.54 2.75
C VAL A 20 9.17 7.18 3.57
N ALA A 21 9.25 5.94 4.07
CA ALA A 21 10.37 5.49 4.88
C ALA A 21 10.60 4.00 4.70
N THR A 22 11.85 3.58 4.55
CA THR A 22 12.22 2.16 4.38
C THR A 22 13.10 1.62 5.49
N THR A 23 13.56 2.50 6.38
CA THR A 23 14.14 2.17 7.69
C THR A 23 13.11 2.51 8.77
N VAL A 24 12.21 1.56 9.03
CA VAL A 24 11.05 1.74 9.91
C VAL A 24 11.00 0.63 10.95
N ARG A 25 10.56 0.94 12.17
CA ARG A 25 10.27 -0.04 13.21
C ARG A 25 8.81 -0.49 13.10
N PRO A 26 8.45 -1.70 13.57
CA PRO A 26 7.06 -2.13 13.58
C PRO A 26 6.15 -1.09 14.26
N GLY A 27 5.07 -0.70 13.58
CA GLY A 27 4.13 0.35 14.02
C GLY A 27 4.36 1.72 13.36
N ASP A 28 5.56 1.99 12.85
CA ASP A 28 5.88 3.25 12.17
C ASP A 28 5.15 3.35 10.82
N VAL A 29 4.90 4.56 10.35
CA VAL A 29 4.31 4.79 9.03
C VAL A 29 5.33 4.43 7.95
N LEU A 30 5.03 3.39 7.18
CA LEU A 30 5.78 2.96 5.99
C LEU A 30 5.42 3.82 4.78
N GLY A 31 4.14 4.14 4.63
CA GLY A 31 3.61 4.75 3.43
C GLY A 31 2.12 5.07 3.49
N ARG A 32 1.57 5.47 2.35
CA ARG A 32 0.16 5.82 2.17
C ARG A 32 -0.35 5.23 0.87
N LEU A 33 -1.61 4.80 0.90
CA LEU A 33 -2.34 4.38 -0.30
C LEU A 33 -3.55 5.29 -0.49
N ARG A 34 -3.59 6.03 -1.59
CA ARG A 34 -4.67 6.94 -1.95
C ARG A 34 -5.44 6.41 -3.15
N TYR A 35 -6.76 6.29 -3.02
CA TYR A 35 -7.67 6.05 -4.13
C TYR A 35 -8.23 7.38 -4.63
N GLY A 36 -8.34 7.54 -5.94
CA GLY A 36 -9.05 8.65 -6.59
C GLY A 36 -10.55 8.34 -6.74
N ALA A 37 -11.24 9.21 -7.48
CA ALA A 37 -12.66 9.04 -7.77
C ALA A 37 -12.96 7.66 -8.42
N PRO A 38 -14.11 7.03 -8.09
CA PRO A 38 -15.16 7.51 -7.19
C PRO A 38 -14.94 7.19 -5.71
N ARG A 39 -13.83 6.53 -5.34
CA ARG A 39 -13.58 6.09 -3.96
C ARG A 39 -13.02 7.20 -3.06
N ASP A 40 -12.24 8.12 -3.65
CA ASP A 40 -11.61 9.31 -3.07
C ASP A 40 -11.33 9.22 -1.56
N CYS A 41 -10.36 8.36 -1.20
CA CYS A 41 -10.01 8.08 0.18
C CYS A 41 -8.55 7.63 0.31
N GLN A 42 -7.96 7.66 1.52
CA GLN A 42 -6.55 7.33 1.73
C GLN A 42 -6.33 6.58 3.04
N VAL A 43 -5.53 5.50 3.03
CA VAL A 43 -5.12 4.77 4.25
C VAL A 43 -3.63 4.94 4.53
N GLU A 44 -3.26 4.90 5.81
CA GLU A 44 -1.86 4.73 6.22
C GLU A 44 -1.45 3.26 6.17
N LEU A 45 -0.25 3.00 5.68
CA LEU A 45 0.40 1.70 5.76
C LEU A 45 1.42 1.76 6.89
N ARG A 46 1.19 0.99 7.96
CA ARG A 46 2.07 0.94 9.13
C ARG A 46 2.92 -0.32 9.09
N TYR A 47 4.23 -0.16 9.14
CA TYR A 47 5.16 -1.27 8.99
C TYR A 47 4.90 -2.38 10.01
N ALA A 48 4.85 -3.62 9.54
CA ALA A 48 4.65 -4.81 10.37
C ALA A 48 5.88 -5.73 10.38
N GLY A 49 6.81 -5.54 9.44
CA GLY A 49 7.99 -6.38 9.30
C GLY A 49 8.29 -6.71 7.84
N ARG A 50 9.34 -7.50 7.62
CA ARG A 50 9.73 -7.98 6.29
C ARG A 50 9.71 -9.50 6.26
N ALA A 51 9.07 -10.08 5.25
CA ALA A 51 9.07 -11.53 5.04
C ALA A 51 8.98 -11.84 3.54
N ALA A 52 9.64 -12.91 3.10
CA ALA A 52 9.60 -13.40 1.71
C ALA A 52 9.84 -12.28 0.66
N GLY A 53 10.80 -11.39 0.93
CA GLY A 53 11.16 -10.27 0.05
C GLY A 53 10.16 -9.11 -0.02
N ALA A 54 9.04 -9.18 0.72
CA ALA A 54 8.02 -8.14 0.77
C ALA A 54 8.06 -7.35 2.08
N LEU A 55 7.71 -6.06 2.01
CA LEU A 55 7.40 -5.24 3.17
C LEU A 55 5.96 -5.47 3.58
N ASN A 56 5.73 -5.94 4.80
CA ASN A 56 4.38 -6.13 5.32
C ASN A 56 3.97 -4.90 6.12
N ALA A 57 2.69 -4.55 6.04
CA ALA A 57 2.12 -3.44 6.74
C ALA A 57 0.70 -3.76 7.25
N TRP A 58 0.35 -3.18 8.39
CA TRP A 58 -1.02 -3.05 8.83
C TRP A 58 -1.65 -1.86 8.11
N VAL A 59 -2.87 -2.04 7.63
CA VAL A 59 -3.66 -0.94 7.08
C VAL A 59 -4.25 -0.19 8.26
N GLY A 60 -3.68 0.98 8.54
CA GLY A 60 -4.14 1.88 9.58
C GLY A 60 -5.49 2.50 9.23
N ALA A 61 -6.18 3.01 10.25
CA ALA A 61 -7.49 3.60 10.11
C ALA A 61 -7.53 4.73 9.05
N ASN A 62 -8.62 4.79 8.29
CA ASN A 62 -9.02 5.97 7.55
C ASN A 62 -10.45 6.41 7.90
N ASP A 63 -10.61 7.72 7.89
CA ASP A 63 -11.79 8.53 7.94
C ASP A 63 -12.68 8.29 6.70
N ARG A 64 -13.77 7.54 6.90
CA ARG A 64 -14.98 7.49 6.04
C ARG A 64 -14.81 6.84 4.64
N GLY A 65 -15.93 6.52 3.99
CA GLY A 65 -15.97 6.00 2.60
C GLY A 65 -15.53 4.53 2.40
N TYR A 66 -15.09 4.20 1.18
CA TYR A 66 -14.65 2.84 0.79
C TYR A 66 -13.51 2.31 1.66
N CYS A 67 -12.53 3.17 1.99
CA CYS A 67 -11.35 2.79 2.76
C CYS A 67 -11.66 2.27 4.17
N ARG A 68 -12.85 2.56 4.73
CA ARG A 68 -13.30 1.94 6.00
C ARG A 68 -13.32 0.41 5.92
N GLN A 69 -13.55 -0.14 4.73
CA GLN A 69 -13.55 -1.58 4.53
C GLN A 69 -12.13 -2.17 4.55
N LEU A 70 -11.11 -1.34 4.27
CA LEU A 70 -9.71 -1.75 4.25
C LEU A 70 -9.06 -1.68 5.64
N SER A 71 -9.66 -0.93 6.57
CA SER A 71 -9.20 -0.84 7.96
C SER A 71 -9.04 -2.22 8.59
N ASP A 72 -8.04 -2.35 9.46
CA ASP A 72 -7.66 -3.61 10.12
C ASP A 72 -7.21 -4.72 9.14
N GLY A 73 -7.02 -4.36 7.86
CA GLY A 73 -6.44 -5.22 6.85
C GLY A 73 -4.91 -5.31 6.95
N GLN A 74 -4.35 -6.20 6.16
CA GLN A 74 -2.91 -6.34 5.97
C GLN A 74 -2.54 -5.99 4.53
N ALA A 75 -1.34 -5.49 4.35
CA ALA A 75 -0.76 -5.20 3.06
C ALA A 75 0.62 -5.86 2.95
N SER A 76 0.92 -6.43 1.79
CA SER A 76 2.26 -6.89 1.42
C SER A 76 2.70 -6.15 0.17
N LEU A 77 3.79 -5.42 0.28
CA LEU A 77 4.38 -4.63 -0.80
C LEU A 77 5.66 -5.30 -1.29
N ARG A 78 5.72 -5.54 -2.60
CA ARG A 78 6.92 -6.01 -3.28
C ARG A 78 7.29 -5.04 -4.39
N ILE A 79 8.47 -4.44 -4.27
CA ILE A 79 9.08 -3.70 -5.37
C ILE A 79 9.77 -4.75 -6.27
N ARG A 80 9.48 -4.68 -7.57
CA ARG A 80 10.02 -5.57 -8.61
C ARG A 80 11.30 -4.98 -9.19
N ASP A 81 12.05 -5.80 -9.91
CA ASP A 81 13.35 -5.40 -10.47
C ASP A 81 13.22 -4.31 -11.55
N ASP A 82 12.07 -4.22 -12.20
CA ASP A 82 11.71 -3.15 -13.15
C ASP A 82 11.30 -1.83 -12.47
N GLY A 83 11.36 -1.77 -11.13
CA GLY A 83 11.00 -0.62 -10.32
C GLY A 83 9.49 -0.47 -10.08
N SER A 84 8.64 -1.29 -10.70
CA SER A 84 7.20 -1.35 -10.40
C SER A 84 6.95 -1.92 -9.00
N ALA A 85 5.76 -1.68 -8.46
CA ALA A 85 5.36 -2.15 -7.14
C ALA A 85 4.10 -3.03 -7.25
N GLU A 86 4.17 -4.23 -6.68
CA GLU A 86 3.01 -5.08 -6.45
C GLU A 86 2.54 -4.89 -5.01
N LEU A 87 1.26 -4.53 -4.85
CA LEU A 87 0.61 -4.42 -3.56
C LEU A 87 -0.46 -5.51 -3.45
N ALA A 88 -0.32 -6.40 -2.48
CA ALA A 88 -1.36 -7.34 -2.10
C ALA A 88 -2.06 -6.84 -0.82
N LEU A 89 -3.37 -6.60 -0.87
CA LEU A 89 -4.21 -6.28 0.27
C LEU A 89 -4.95 -7.53 0.71
N VAL A 90 -4.96 -7.81 2.02
CA VAL A 90 -5.74 -8.88 2.63
C VAL A 90 -6.74 -8.25 3.58
N VAL A 91 -8.02 -8.35 3.23
CA VAL A 91 -9.13 -7.74 3.95
C VAL A 91 -10.19 -8.81 4.18
N LYS A 92 -10.54 -9.07 5.44
CA LYS A 92 -11.54 -10.09 5.83
C LYS A 92 -11.28 -11.47 5.19
N GLY A 93 -10.01 -11.85 5.07
CA GLY A 93 -9.58 -13.10 4.45
C GLY A 93 -9.56 -13.10 2.92
N GLN A 94 -10.07 -12.07 2.26
CA GLN A 94 -9.97 -11.92 0.81
C GLN A 94 -8.68 -11.20 0.43
N ARG A 95 -7.96 -11.74 -0.55
CA ARG A 95 -6.73 -11.15 -1.08
C ARG A 95 -6.99 -10.50 -2.43
N ASP A 96 -6.64 -9.24 -2.56
CA ASP A 96 -6.65 -8.47 -3.80
C ASP A 96 -5.22 -8.02 -4.12
N THR A 97 -4.80 -8.13 -5.37
CA THR A 97 -3.44 -7.77 -5.79
C THR A 97 -3.51 -6.73 -6.90
N THR A 98 -2.80 -5.62 -6.72
CA THR A 98 -2.74 -4.52 -7.69
C THR A 98 -1.28 -4.22 -8.04
N LEU A 99 -1.01 -4.01 -9.33
CA LEU A 99 0.28 -3.55 -9.83
C LEU A 99 0.29 -2.02 -9.96
N PHE A 100 1.39 -1.41 -9.57
CA PHE A 100 1.64 0.02 -9.66
C PHE A 100 2.92 0.30 -10.44
N GLU A 101 2.85 1.23 -11.36
CA GLU A 101 3.99 1.70 -12.14
C GLU A 101 4.71 2.82 -11.38
N ARG A 102 6.04 2.82 -11.41
CA ARG A 102 6.83 3.85 -10.74
C ARG A 102 6.57 5.19 -11.41
N MET A 103 6.24 6.19 -10.60
CA MET A 103 6.18 7.56 -11.06
C MET A 103 7.59 8.16 -11.04
N PRO A 104 7.93 9.02 -12.02
CA PRO A 104 9.17 9.78 -12.00
C PRO A 104 9.21 10.76 -10.80
#